data_AF-A0A920TG10-F1
#
_entry.id   AF-A0A920TG10-F1
#
_cell.length_a   1.000
_cell.length_b   1.000
_cell.length_c   1.000
_cell.angle_alpha   90.00
_cell.angle_beta   90.00
_cell.angle_gamma   90.00
#
_symmetry.space_group_name_H-M   'P 1'
#
loop_
_entity.id
_entity.type
_entity.pdbx_description
1 polymer ?
#
loop_
_entity_poly.entity_id
_entity_poly.type
_entity_poly.pdbx_seq_one_letter_code
_entity_poly.pdbx_strand_id
1 'polypeptide(L)'
;MSAFGGVTPENKLRVIAPDVGGGFGSKINLYNEEIVCSWASKKIERPIKWVAERTESFLPDTHGRDHITHAELAVKKRWKIFRF
;
A
#
# COMPACT_ATOMS: atom_id res chain seq x y z
N MET A 1 -11.97 3.80 0.58
CA MET A 1 -12.77 4.94 1.08
C MET A 1 -14.28 4.69 1.04
N SER A 2 -14.90 4.40 -0.12
CA SER A 2 -16.34 4.12 -0.19
C SER A 2 -16.70 2.75 0.40
N ALA A 3 -16.20 1.66 -0.20
CA ALA A 3 -16.50 0.29 0.23
C ALA A 3 -16.03 -0.03 1.67
N PHE A 4 -14.80 0.37 2.02
CA PHE A 4 -14.19 0.00 3.31
C PHE A 4 -14.39 1.02 4.44
N GLY A 5 -14.56 2.30 4.10
CA GLY A 5 -14.65 3.38 5.10
C GLY A 5 -16.04 4.00 5.23
N GLY A 6 -16.98 3.65 4.35
CA GLY A 6 -18.35 4.19 4.35
C GLY A 6 -18.43 5.72 4.23
N VAL A 7 -17.35 6.39 3.83
CA VAL A 7 -17.24 7.86 3.94
C VAL A 7 -18.23 8.56 3.02
N THR A 8 -18.38 8.06 1.79
CA THR A 8 -19.28 8.62 0.77
C THR A 8 -19.61 7.53 -0.27
N PRO A 9 -20.80 7.56 -0.90
CA PRO A 9 -21.14 6.68 -2.03
C PRO A 9 -20.13 6.76 -3.18
N GLU A 10 -19.83 5.65 -3.83
CA GLU A 10 -18.80 5.57 -4.87
C GLU A 10 -19.03 6.55 -6.02
N ASN A 11 -20.27 6.68 -6.49
CA ASN A 11 -20.65 7.62 -7.55
C ASN A 11 -20.55 9.11 -7.15
N LYS A 12 -20.27 9.39 -5.88
CA LYS A 12 -20.05 10.73 -5.33
C LYS A 12 -18.61 10.91 -4.83
N LEU A 13 -17.72 9.95 -5.08
CA LEU A 13 -16.30 10.01 -4.72
C LEU A 13 -15.45 10.18 -5.98
N ARG A 14 -14.53 11.14 -5.96
CA ARG A 14 -13.51 11.30 -6.99
C ARG A 14 -12.14 11.19 -6.35
N VAL A 15 -11.33 10.26 -6.83
CA VAL A 15 -9.93 10.09 -6.42
C VAL A 15 -9.04 10.60 -7.55
N ILE A 16 -8.05 11.42 -7.23
CA ILE A 16 -7.09 11.96 -8.19
C ILE A 16 -5.69 11.65 -7.67
N ALA A 17 -4.90 10.91 -8.46
CA ALA A 17 -3.48 10.68 -8.20
C ALA A 17 -2.67 11.68 -9.05
N PRO A 18 -2.07 12.73 -8.46
CA PRO A 18 -1.19 13.66 -9.17
C PRO A 18 0.18 13.01 -9.44
N ASP A 19 1.18 13.80 -9.85
CA ASP A 19 2.55 13.31 -9.99
C ASP A 19 3.05 12.68 -8.69
N VAL A 20 3.55 11.45 -8.78
CA VAL A 20 4.03 10.66 -7.64
C VAL A 20 5.53 10.48 -7.74
N GLY A 21 6.28 10.97 -6.74
CA GLY A 21 7.72 10.77 -6.59
C GLY A 21 8.13 9.34 -6.20
N GLY A 22 7.67 8.35 -6.97
CA GLY A 22 7.89 6.93 -6.72
C GLY A 22 6.89 6.31 -5.74
N GLY A 23 6.49 5.07 -6.04
CA GLY A 23 5.62 4.24 -5.21
C GLY A 23 6.24 2.89 -4.88
N PHE A 24 6.91 2.24 -5.83
CA PHE A 24 7.68 1.00 -5.62
C PHE A 24 6.94 -0.10 -4.82
N GLY A 25 5.60 -0.14 -4.91
CA GLY A 25 4.73 -1.06 -4.16
C GLY A 25 4.08 -0.45 -2.91
N SER A 26 4.71 0.52 -2.26
CA SER A 26 4.20 1.05 -0.98
C SER A 26 2.92 1.89 -1.13
N LYS A 27 2.64 2.47 -2.30
CA LYS A 27 1.44 3.31 -2.52
C LYS A 27 0.28 2.59 -3.23
N ILE A 28 0.27 1.25 -3.21
CA ILE A 28 -0.81 0.44 -3.80
C ILE A 28 -1.95 0.26 -2.80
N ASN A 29 -1.61 0.08 -1.53
CA ASN A 29 -2.56 -0.22 -0.48
C ASN A 29 -3.34 1.03 -0.07
N LEU A 30 -4.56 0.80 0.42
CA LEU A 30 -5.31 1.82 1.13
C LEU A 30 -4.82 1.85 2.57
N TYR A 31 -4.25 2.97 3.01
CA TYR A 31 -3.88 3.15 4.40
C TYR A 31 -5.01 3.82 5.20
N ASN A 32 -4.82 3.86 6.51
CA ASN A 32 -5.84 4.36 7.42
C ASN A 32 -5.99 5.88 7.28
N GLU A 33 -4.91 6.56 6.90
CA GLU A 33 -4.80 8.00 6.78
C GLU A 33 -5.70 8.53 5.66
N GLU A 34 -5.84 7.83 4.53
CA GLU A 34 -6.80 8.22 3.48
C GLU A 34 -8.25 8.13 3.99
N ILE A 35 -8.57 7.15 4.84
CA ILE A 35 -9.91 6.99 5.41
C ILE A 35 -10.18 8.07 6.46
N VAL A 36 -9.25 8.25 7.41
CA VAL A 36 -9.38 9.20 8.52
C VAL A 36 -9.44 10.64 7.99
N CYS A 37 -8.56 11.01 7.05
CA CYS A 37 -8.58 12.34 6.45
C CYS A 37 -9.89 12.61 5.70
N SER A 38 -10.39 11.63 4.95
CA SER A 38 -11.64 11.78 4.20
C SER A 38 -12.85 11.90 5.12
N TRP A 39 -12.91 11.09 6.19
CA TRP A 39 -13.96 11.17 7.20
C TRP A 39 -13.91 12.50 7.95
N ALA A 40 -12.73 12.90 8.42
CA ALA A 40 -12.56 14.14 9.18
C ALA A 40 -12.90 15.37 8.33
N SER A 41 -12.45 15.41 7.07
CA SER A 41 -12.76 16.48 6.10
C SER A 41 -14.27 16.66 5.93
N LYS A 42 -15.01 15.55 5.81
CA LYS A 42 -16.48 15.57 5.74
C LYS A 42 -17.13 16.05 7.04
N LYS A 43 -16.56 15.68 8.20
CA LYS A 43 -17.08 16.07 9.52
C LYS A 43 -16.89 17.55 9.83
N ILE A 44 -15.76 18.14 9.43
CA ILE A 44 -15.45 19.56 9.68
C ILE A 44 -15.81 20.47 8.51
N GLU A 45 -16.28 19.90 7.40
CA GLU A 45 -16.64 20.59 6.15
C GLU A 45 -15.51 21.46 5.57
N ARG A 46 -14.26 21.01 5.72
CA ARG A 46 -13.08 21.75 5.26
C ARG A 46 -12.03 20.80 4.69
N PRO A 47 -11.26 21.23 3.67
CA PRO A 47 -10.18 20.43 3.13
C PRO A 47 -9.13 20.10 4.19
N ILE A 48 -8.68 18.84 4.20
CA ILE A 48 -7.58 18.35 5.03
C ILE A 48 -6.45 17.91 4.12
N LYS A 49 -5.23 18.33 4.46
CA LYS A 49 -3.99 17.83 3.86
C LYS A 49 -3.24 17.05 4.93
N TRP A 50 -2.84 15.83 4.57
CA TRP A 50 -1.96 15.01 5.37
C TRP A 50 -0.75 14.60 4.53
N VAL A 51 0.41 14.57 5.17
CA VAL A 51 1.68 14.14 4.59
C VAL A 51 2.45 13.44 5.71
N ALA A 52 2.81 12.18 5.51
CA ALA A 52 3.63 11.44 6.46
C ALA A 52 5.03 12.04 6.59
N GLU A 53 5.54 12.07 7.81
CA GLU A 53 6.97 12.14 8.07
C GLU A 53 7.66 10.82 7.71
N ARG A 54 8.98 10.86 7.53
CA ARG A 54 9.75 9.66 7.15
C ARG A 54 9.51 8.47 8.08
N THR A 55 9.51 8.72 9.40
CA THR A 55 9.30 7.69 10.41
C THR A 55 7.88 7.13 10.38
N GLU A 56 6.90 7.97 10.05
CA GLU A 56 5.50 7.55 9.91
C GLU A 56 5.28 6.67 8.68
N SER A 57 6.14 6.70 7.67
CA SER A 57 6.13 5.68 6.60
C SER A 57 6.90 4.41 6.94
N PHE A 58 7.76 4.41 7.96
CA PHE A 58 8.56 3.23 8.33
C PHE A 58 7.84 2.27 9.29
N LEU A 59 6.85 2.75 10.04
CA LEU A 59 6.17 1.97 11.07
C LEU A 59 4.90 1.26 10.57
N PRO A 60 4.02 1.90 9.80
CA PRO A 60 2.72 1.35 9.45
C PRO A 60 2.54 1.04 7.95
N ASP A 61 3.34 1.61 7.07
CA ASP A 61 3.24 1.34 5.63
C ASP A 61 3.56 -0.13 5.37
N THR A 62 3.05 -0.69 4.27
CA THR A 62 3.30 -2.10 4.00
C THR A 62 4.77 -2.34 3.67
N HIS A 63 5.38 -3.24 4.44
CA HIS A 63 6.76 -3.69 4.24
C HIS A 63 6.83 -4.74 3.13
N GLY A 64 7.97 -4.79 2.44
CA GLY A 64 8.26 -5.82 1.45
C GLY A 64 9.15 -6.92 2.03
N ARG A 65 8.95 -8.15 1.54
CA ARG A 65 9.71 -9.36 1.95
C ARG A 65 9.43 -9.75 3.40
N ASP A 66 10.44 -10.27 4.09
CA ASP A 66 10.34 -11.07 5.33
C ASP A 66 10.04 -12.56 5.08
N HIS A 67 10.67 -13.13 4.05
CA HIS A 67 10.58 -14.57 3.78
C HIS A 67 11.70 -15.31 4.51
N ILE A 68 11.33 -16.35 5.27
CA ILE A 68 12.27 -17.39 5.70
C ILE A 68 12.10 -18.56 4.73
N THR A 69 13.07 -18.74 3.84
CA THR A 69 12.98 -19.72 2.75
C THR A 69 14.08 -20.76 2.85
N HIS A 70 13.69 -22.05 2.85
CA HIS A 70 14.57 -23.18 2.56
C HIS A 70 14.31 -23.67 1.14
N ALA A 71 15.36 -23.83 0.35
CA ALA A 71 15.28 -24.31 -1.03
C ALA A 71 16.34 -25.37 -1.30
N GLU A 72 15.97 -26.42 -2.02
CA GLU A 72 16.86 -27.51 -2.41
C GLU A 72 16.83 -27.69 -3.92
N LEU A 73 17.97 -28.03 -4.51
CA LEU A 73 18.07 -28.24 -5.96
C LEU A 73 18.88 -29.49 -6.23
N ALA A 74 18.30 -30.41 -7.00
CA ALA A 74 18.98 -31.62 -7.43
C ALA A 74 19.52 -31.48 -8.86
N VAL A 75 20.83 -31.66 -9.02
CA VAL A 75 21.57 -31.43 -10.29
C VAL A 75 22.34 -32.69 -10.71
N LYS A 76 22.21 -33.09 -11.98
CA LYS A 76 23.01 -34.14 -12.64
C LYS A 76 24.23 -33.56 -13.37
N LYS A 77 25.13 -34.42 -13.86
CA LYS A 77 26.27 -34.04 -14.72
C LYS A 77 25.82 -33.12 -15.87
N ARG A 78 26.72 -32.22 -16.30
CA ARG A 78 26.45 -31.18 -17.30
C ARG A 78 25.33 -30.20 -16.88
N TRP A 79 25.23 -29.89 -15.59
CA TRP A 79 24.31 -28.89 -15.05
C TRP A 79 22.82 -29.17 -15.30
N LYS A 80 22.44 -30.44 -15.56
CA LYS A 80 21.04 -30.80 -15.78
C LYS A 80 20.28 -30.82 -14.45
N ILE A 81 19.47 -29.80 -14.23
CA ILE A 81 18.48 -29.76 -13.15
C ILE A 81 17.42 -30.83 -13.40
N PHE A 82 17.09 -31.61 -12.37
CA PHE A 82 16.04 -32.64 -12.48
C PHE A 82 15.02 -32.60 -11.34
N ARG A 83 15.27 -31.82 -10.28
CA ARG A 83 14.29 -31.49 -9.25
C ARG A 83 14.68 -30.17 -8.58
N PHE A 84 13.69 -29.35 -8.27
CA PHE A 84 13.74 -28.17 -7.42
C PHE A 84 12.63 -28.32 -6.37
#